data_AF-A0A2D4KMY4-F1
#
_entry.id   AF-A0A2D4KMY4-F1
#
_cell.length_a   1.000
_cell.length_b   1.000
_cell.length_c   1.000
_cell.angle_alpha   90.00
_cell.angle_beta   90.00
_cell.angle_gamma   90.00
#
_symmetry.space_group_name_H-M   'P 1'
#
loop_
_entity.id
_entity.type
_entity.pdbx_description
1 polymer ?
#
loop_
_entity_poly.entity_id
_entity_poly.type
_entity_poly.pdbx_seq_one_letter_code
_entity_poly.pdbx_strand_id
1 'polypeptide(L)'
;MNSWEVPMNFLEEGGLAERFLHIEREQIVRLNSLSFLDPVQYVYNPLDYAWEPHQDYVRKYCHSRKEVLFLGMNPGPFGMAQTGVPFGAVQLVRDWLQISGQVFRPACEHPKRPIRGLECPHTEHWCNKLRVSL
;
A
#
# COMPACT_ATOMS: atom_id res chain seq x y z
N MET A 1 5.18 -3.71 27.51
CA MET A 1 5.86 -2.98 26.41
C MET A 1 5.31 -3.55 25.11
N ASN A 2 4.55 -2.76 24.37
CA ASN A 2 3.98 -3.21 23.08
C ASN A 2 5.11 -3.24 22.04
N SER A 3 5.19 -4.33 21.27
CA SER A 3 6.27 -4.63 20.30
C SER A 3 6.37 -3.70 19.09
N TRP A 4 5.67 -2.56 19.11
CA TRP A 4 5.50 -1.64 17.97
C TRP A 4 5.89 -0.20 18.30
N GLU A 5 6.22 0.11 19.56
CA GLU A 5 6.73 1.43 19.94
C GLU A 5 8.19 1.55 19.48
N VAL A 6 8.36 2.08 18.26
CA VAL A 6 9.68 2.49 17.78
C VAL A 6 10.07 3.76 18.55
N PRO A 7 11.22 3.81 19.23
CA PRO A 7 11.64 5.00 19.95
C PRO A 7 11.73 6.20 19.00
N MET A 8 11.25 7.37 19.42
CA MET A 8 11.30 8.63 18.65
C MET A 8 12.69 8.92 18.06
N ASN A 9 13.77 8.58 18.77
CA ASN A 9 15.15 8.73 18.29
C ASN A 9 15.45 7.93 17.00
N PHE A 10 14.79 6.79 16.79
CA PHE A 10 14.98 5.96 15.60
C PHE A 10 14.32 6.59 14.35
N LEU A 11 13.32 7.45 14.54
CA LEU A 11 12.64 8.17 13.46
C LEU A 11 13.42 9.41 13.02
N GLU A 12 14.17 10.02 13.93
CA GLU A 12 15.08 11.13 13.60
C GLU A 12 16.33 10.64 12.85
N GLU A 13 16.84 9.45 13.17
CA GLU A 13 17.93 8.80 12.41
C GLU A 13 17.47 8.13 11.11
N GLY A 14 16.18 7.77 11.01
CA GLY A 14 15.60 7.16 9.82
C GLY A 14 15.47 8.13 8.64
N GLY A 15 15.77 7.66 7.42
CA GLY A 15 15.53 8.41 6.20
C GLY A 15 14.04 8.79 6.00
N LEU A 16 13.75 9.70 5.07
CA LEU A 16 12.38 10.17 4.81
C LEU A 16 11.39 9.02 4.58
N ALA A 17 11.81 7.98 3.86
CA ALA A 17 11.01 6.77 3.62
C ALA A 17 10.61 6.06 4.92
N GLU A 18 11.52 5.90 5.89
CA GLU A 18 11.22 5.21 7.15
C GLU A 18 10.25 6.01 8.01
N ARG A 19 10.38 7.35 8.02
CA ARG A 19 9.39 8.21 8.69
C ARG A 19 8.01 8.11 8.04
N PHE A 20 7.94 8.06 6.71
CA PHE A 20 6.69 7.90 5.98
C PHE A 20 6.02 6.55 6.31
N LEU A 21 6.78 5.45 6.21
CA LEU A 21 6.32 4.10 6.55
C LEU A 21 5.89 3.97 8.02
N HIS A 22 6.56 4.69 8.92
CA HIS A 22 6.16 4.71 10.32
C HIS A 22 4.79 5.36 10.52
N ILE A 23 4.55 6.52 9.90
CA ILE A 23 3.24 7.19 9.93
C ILE A 23 2.16 6.24 9.40
N GLU A 24 2.40 5.54 8.30
CA GLU A 24 1.44 4.58 7.75
C GLU A 24 1.17 3.42 8.71
N ARG A 25 2.19 2.89 9.40
CA ARG A 25 2.00 1.86 10.43
C ARG A 25 1.14 2.34 11.60
N GLU A 26 1.34 3.57 12.07
CA GLU A 26 0.47 4.14 13.11
C GLU A 26 -0.98 4.25 12.61
N GLN A 27 -1.19 4.64 11.34
CA GLN A 27 -2.52 4.69 10.76
C GLN A 27 -3.15 3.30 10.63
N ILE A 28 -2.40 2.29 10.20
CA ILE A 28 -2.85 0.90 10.12
C ILE A 28 -3.38 0.44 11.48
N VAL A 29 -2.64 0.67 12.56
CA VAL A 29 -3.06 0.30 13.92
C VAL A 29 -4.39 0.97 14.29
N ARG A 30 -4.57 2.26 13.96
CA ARG A 30 -5.81 3.00 14.23
C ARG A 30 -6.97 2.53 13.37
N LEU A 31 -6.73 2.21 12.10
CA LEU A 31 -7.76 1.71 11.18
C LEU A 31 -8.22 0.30 11.57
N ASN A 32 -7.30 -0.55 11.99
CA ASN A 32 -7.60 -1.93 12.39
C ASN A 32 -8.38 -2.03 13.72
N SER A 33 -8.49 -0.94 14.49
CA SER A 33 -9.37 -0.89 15.66
C SER A 33 -10.80 -0.45 15.34
N LEU A 34 -11.06 0.02 14.12
CA LEU A 34 -12.40 0.42 13.69
C LEU A 34 -13.28 -0.80 13.45
N SER A 35 -14.56 -0.65 13.80
CA SER A 35 -15.61 -1.62 13.48
C SER A 35 -16.57 -0.99 12.48
N PHE A 36 -16.94 -1.75 11.45
CA PHE A 36 -17.87 -1.31 10.42
C PHE A 36 -19.19 -2.06 10.58
N LEU A 37 -20.29 -1.34 10.40
CA LEU A 37 -21.64 -1.87 10.45
C LEU A 37 -22.17 -2.11 9.03
N ASP A 38 -23.37 -2.69 8.93
CA ASP A 38 -24.06 -2.86 7.66
C ASP A 38 -24.16 -1.53 6.87
N PRO A 39 -23.98 -1.55 5.53
CA PRO A 39 -23.89 -2.74 4.67
C PRO A 39 -22.46 -3.26 4.44
N VAL A 40 -21.46 -2.85 5.23
CA VAL A 40 -20.06 -3.24 5.01
C VAL A 40 -19.82 -4.69 5.45
N GLN A 41 -19.54 -5.58 4.50
CA GLN A 41 -19.32 -7.01 4.76
C GLN A 41 -17.85 -7.43 4.68
N TYR A 42 -17.02 -6.67 3.95
CA TYR A 42 -15.61 -6.99 3.71
C TYR A 42 -14.77 -5.71 3.75
N VAL A 43 -13.68 -5.74 4.52
CA VAL A 43 -12.76 -4.61 4.66
C VAL A 43 -11.35 -5.11 4.34
N TYR A 44 -10.71 -4.49 3.36
CA TYR A 44 -9.38 -4.85 2.93
C TYR A 44 -8.43 -3.71 3.25
N ASN A 45 -7.35 -4.01 3.95
CA ASN A 45 -6.24 -3.09 4.15
C ASN A 45 -5.00 -3.60 3.40
N PRO A 46 -4.70 -3.10 2.18
CA PRO A 46 -3.53 -3.54 1.43
C PRO A 46 -2.21 -3.19 2.12
N LEU A 47 -2.19 -2.22 3.03
CA LEU A 47 -0.99 -1.92 3.79
C LEU A 47 -0.70 -2.99 4.87
N ASP A 48 -1.64 -3.91 5.15
CA ASP A 48 -1.36 -5.10 5.95
C ASP A 48 -0.84 -6.26 5.09
N TYR A 49 -1.63 -6.70 4.11
CA TYR A 49 -1.33 -7.93 3.37
C TYR A 49 -0.39 -7.73 2.15
N ALA A 50 -0.24 -6.51 1.65
CA ALA A 50 0.68 -6.16 0.56
C ALA A 50 1.78 -5.19 1.05
N TRP A 51 2.18 -5.33 2.32
CA TRP A 51 3.13 -4.44 2.96
C TRP A 51 4.53 -4.50 2.32
N GLU A 52 5.02 -5.69 1.95
CA GLU A 52 6.34 -5.83 1.34
C GLU A 52 6.53 -5.01 0.05
N PRO A 53 5.67 -5.15 -0.98
CA PRO A 53 5.80 -4.32 -2.18
C PRO A 53 5.52 -2.83 -1.90
N HIS A 54 4.67 -2.51 -0.93
CA HIS A 54 4.45 -1.13 -0.51
C HIS A 54 5.73 -0.51 0.09
N GLN A 55 6.42 -1.22 0.98
CA GLN A 55 7.69 -0.76 1.54
C GLN A 55 8.77 -0.61 0.47
N ASP A 56 8.86 -1.55 -0.45
CA ASP A 56 9.80 -1.48 -1.58
C ASP A 56 9.54 -0.21 -2.41
N TYR A 57 8.26 0.08 -2.72
CA TYR A 57 7.86 1.32 -3.40
C TYR A 57 8.27 2.58 -2.64
N VAL A 58 7.94 2.69 -1.35
CA VAL A 58 8.26 3.89 -0.57
C VAL A 58 9.77 4.06 -0.42
N ARG A 59 10.53 3.00 -0.14
CA ARG A 59 11.99 3.08 -0.02
C ARG A 59 12.65 3.48 -1.33
N LYS A 60 12.13 2.98 -2.45
CA LYS A 60 12.66 3.28 -3.79
C LYS A 60 12.40 4.72 -4.23
N TYR A 61 11.22 5.29 -3.93
CA TYR A 61 10.81 6.58 -4.50
C TYR A 61 10.71 7.74 -3.49
N CYS A 62 10.71 7.47 -2.17
CA CYS A 62 10.58 8.47 -1.10
C CYS A 62 11.92 8.78 -0.39
N HIS A 63 13.03 8.84 -1.14
CA HIS A 63 14.36 9.14 -0.57
C HIS A 63 14.70 10.64 -0.52
N SER A 64 13.80 11.52 -0.99
CA SER A 64 13.98 12.97 -1.02
C SER A 64 12.66 13.71 -0.83
N ARG A 65 12.74 14.96 -0.32
CA ARG A 65 11.57 15.83 -0.18
C ARG A 65 10.91 16.04 -1.54
N LYS A 66 9.58 15.99 -1.57
CA LYS A 66 8.76 16.23 -2.77
C LYS A 66 8.06 17.57 -2.65
N GLU A 67 7.96 18.29 -3.76
CA GLU A 67 7.22 19.56 -3.86
C GLU A 67 5.73 19.31 -4.11
N VAL A 68 5.41 18.21 -4.78
CA VAL A 68 4.07 17.83 -5.19
C VAL A 68 3.72 16.46 -4.62
N LEU A 69 2.51 16.34 -4.08
CA LEU A 69 1.92 15.08 -3.63
C LEU A 69 0.64 14.82 -4.41
N PHE A 70 0.59 13.72 -5.16
CA PHE A 70 -0.64 13.24 -5.77
C PHE A 70 -1.41 12.40 -4.76
N LEU A 71 -2.68 12.76 -4.53
CA LEU A 71 -3.53 12.09 -3.54
C LEU A 71 -4.77 11.49 -4.22
N GLY A 72 -4.93 10.18 -4.09
CA GLY A 72 -6.16 9.47 -4.46
C GLY A 72 -7.15 9.39 -3.30
N MET A 73 -8.30 8.75 -3.52
CA MET A 73 -9.28 8.51 -2.46
C MET A 73 -8.94 7.24 -1.66
N ASN A 74 -8.98 6.08 -2.32
CA ASN A 74 -8.80 4.77 -1.70
C ASN A 74 -8.40 3.71 -2.75
N PRO A 75 -7.87 2.55 -2.32
CA PRO A 75 -7.45 1.48 -3.23
C PRO A 75 -8.59 0.99 -4.13
N GLY A 76 -8.31 0.92 -5.44
CA GLY A 76 -9.13 0.17 -6.39
C GLY A 76 -8.86 -1.34 -6.32
N PRO A 77 -9.82 -2.20 -6.72
CA PRO A 77 -9.76 -3.64 -6.51
C PRO A 77 -8.72 -4.37 -7.36
N PHE A 78 -8.23 -3.76 -8.45
CA PHE A 78 -7.28 -4.36 -9.38
C PHE A 78 -5.97 -3.57 -9.52
N GLY A 79 -5.87 -2.42 -8.83
CA GLY A 79 -4.64 -1.65 -8.64
C GLY A 79 -4.03 -1.91 -7.26
N MET A 80 -4.06 -0.90 -6.40
CA MET A 80 -3.41 -0.92 -5.09
C MET A 80 -3.87 -2.07 -4.18
N ALA A 81 -5.13 -2.54 -4.27
CA ALA A 81 -5.56 -3.71 -3.50
C ALA A 81 -4.81 -4.99 -3.90
N GLN A 82 -4.24 -5.07 -5.10
CA GLN A 82 -3.44 -6.21 -5.53
C GLN A 82 -1.95 -5.99 -5.28
N THR A 83 -1.48 -4.75 -5.34
CA THR A 83 -0.04 -4.45 -5.46
C THR A 83 0.56 -3.75 -4.26
N GLY A 84 -0.26 -3.16 -3.37
CA GLY A 84 0.21 -2.28 -2.30
C GLY A 84 0.66 -0.89 -2.79
N VAL A 85 0.72 -0.63 -4.10
CA VAL A 85 1.22 0.63 -4.66
C VAL A 85 0.05 1.56 -5.05
N PRO A 86 0.05 2.84 -4.63
CA PRO A 86 -0.96 3.82 -5.04
C PRO A 86 -1.05 3.93 -6.56
N PHE A 87 -2.28 3.90 -7.10
CA PHE A 87 -2.52 3.84 -8.55
C PHE A 87 -1.75 2.70 -9.26
N GLY A 88 -1.44 1.63 -8.54
CA GLY A 88 -0.52 0.59 -8.98
C GLY A 88 -1.18 -0.51 -9.80
N ALA A 89 -1.42 -0.27 -11.09
CA ALA A 89 -1.73 -1.36 -12.01
C ALA A 89 -0.56 -2.36 -12.06
N VAL A 90 -0.86 -3.67 -11.99
CA VAL A 90 0.13 -4.75 -11.85
C VAL A 90 1.30 -4.64 -12.84
N GLN A 91 1.01 -4.46 -14.13
CA GLN A 91 2.03 -4.33 -15.16
C GLN A 91 2.94 -3.11 -14.93
N LEU A 92 2.37 -1.97 -14.53
CA LEU A 92 3.16 -0.77 -14.25
C LEU A 92 4.04 -0.96 -13.02
N VAL A 93 3.50 -1.58 -11.97
CA VAL A 93 4.23 -1.84 -10.72
C VAL A 93 5.40 -2.78 -10.96
N ARG A 94 5.17 -3.90 -11.65
CA ARG A 94 6.19 -4.92 -11.90
C ARG A 94 7.19 -4.50 -12.97
N ASP A 95 6.72 -4.02 -14.12
CA ASP A 95 7.57 -3.89 -15.30
C ASP A 95 8.23 -2.50 -15.39
N TRP A 96 7.55 -1.46 -14.88
CA TRP A 96 8.03 -0.07 -14.98
C TRP A 96 8.60 0.46 -13.66
N LEU A 97 7.84 0.37 -12.57
CA LEU A 97 8.33 0.75 -11.24
C LEU A 97 9.31 -0.28 -10.67
N GLN A 98 9.32 -1.50 -11.22
CA GLN A 98 10.16 -2.62 -10.78
C GLN A 98 10.09 -2.83 -9.27
N ILE A 99 8.86 -2.94 -8.77
CA ILE A 99 8.56 -3.22 -7.38
C ILE A 99 8.29 -4.71 -7.21
N SER A 100 8.82 -5.27 -6.13
CA SER A 100 8.75 -6.69 -5.80
C SER A 100 8.37 -6.88 -4.34
N GLY A 101 7.88 -8.08 -4.01
CA GLY A 101 7.50 -8.43 -2.63
C GLY A 101 6.34 -9.41 -2.61
N GLN A 102 6.17 -10.07 -1.47
CA GLN A 102 5.07 -10.99 -1.25
C GLN A 102 3.78 -10.24 -0.97
N VAL A 103 2.69 -10.69 -1.59
CA VAL A 103 1.33 -10.25 -1.30
C VAL A 103 0.57 -11.41 -0.69
N PHE A 104 0.14 -11.24 0.55
CA PHE A 104 -0.69 -12.18 1.28
C PHE A 104 -2.18 -11.92 1.00
N ARG A 105 -3.04 -12.78 1.55
CA ARG A 105 -4.49 -12.63 1.44
C ARG A 105 -5.05 -11.94 2.68
N PRO A 106 -6.11 -11.12 2.55
CA PRO A 106 -6.84 -10.61 3.70
C PRO A 106 -7.51 -11.77 4.46
N ALA A 107 -7.77 -11.56 5.76
CA ALA A 107 -8.36 -12.59 6.62
C ALA A 107 -9.76 -13.05 6.16
N CYS A 108 -10.56 -12.14 5.61
CA CYS A 108 -11.87 -12.43 5.03
C CYS A 108 -11.92 -11.87 3.60
N GLU A 109 -12.03 -12.76 2.62
CA GLU A 109 -12.02 -12.41 1.21
C GLU A 109 -13.39 -12.63 0.58
N HIS A 110 -13.89 -11.63 -0.15
CA HIS A 110 -15.09 -11.78 -0.95
C HIS A 110 -14.78 -12.61 -2.21
N PRO A 111 -15.55 -13.66 -2.55
CA PRO A 111 -15.24 -14.56 -3.68
C PRO A 111 -15.07 -13.87 -5.05
N LYS A 112 -15.83 -12.78 -5.30
CA LYS A 112 -15.73 -11.95 -6.53
C LYS A 112 -14.62 -10.89 -6.51
N ARG A 113 -13.84 -10.79 -5.43
CA ARG A 113 -12.74 -9.81 -5.26
C ARG A 113 -11.51 -10.48 -4.63
N PRO A 114 -10.94 -11.52 -5.28
CA PRO A 114 -9.78 -12.20 -4.74
C PRO A 114 -8.52 -11.35 -4.87
N ILE A 115 -7.62 -11.48 -3.89
CA ILE A 115 -6.26 -10.94 -3.94
C ILE A 115 -5.34 -12.01 -4.57
N ARG A 116 -4.79 -11.65 -5.73
CA ARG A 116 -3.87 -12.45 -6.53
C ARG A 116 -2.47 -11.83 -6.62
N GLY A 117 -2.25 -10.71 -5.94
CA GLY A 117 -0.94 -10.06 -5.88
C GLY A 117 -0.47 -9.51 -7.23
N LEU A 118 0.85 -9.52 -7.42
CA LEU A 118 1.53 -9.09 -8.65
C LEU A 118 1.31 -10.04 -9.86
N GLU A 119 0.52 -11.09 -9.67
CA GLU A 119 0.09 -12.03 -10.72
C GLU A 119 -1.36 -11.81 -11.15
N CYS A 120 -2.05 -10.79 -10.62
CA CYS A 120 -3.43 -10.52 -11.00
C CYS A 120 -3.52 -10.20 -12.51
N PRO A 121 -4.35 -10.93 -13.29
CA PRO A 121 -4.45 -10.75 -14.73
C PRO A 121 -5.34 -9.57 -15.13
N HIS A 122 -6.07 -8.99 -14.16
CA HIS A 122 -6.97 -7.88 -14.41
C HIS A 122 -6.22 -6.55 -14.31
N THR A 123 -6.52 -5.63 -15.20
CA THR A 123 -5.91 -4.31 -15.23
C THR A 123 -6.93 -3.25 -14.84
N GLU A 124 -6.57 -2.40 -13.88
CA GLU A 124 -7.36 -1.23 -13.54
C GLU A 124 -7.07 -0.08 -14.52
N HIS A 125 -8.04 0.22 -15.39
CA HIS A 125 -7.83 1.17 -16.50
C HIS A 125 -7.48 2.61 -16.04
N TRP A 126 -7.95 3.05 -14.88
CA TRP A 126 -7.65 4.39 -14.36
C TRP A 126 -6.18 4.58 -13.98
N CYS A 127 -5.55 3.53 -13.44
CA CYS A 127 -4.14 3.56 -13.06
C CYS A 127 -3.22 3.85 -14.25
N ASN A 128 -3.57 3.35 -15.45
CA ASN A 128 -2.74 3.51 -16.65
C ASN A 128 -2.65 4.95 -17.19
N LYS A 129 -3.53 5.85 -16.72
CA LYS A 129 -3.52 7.26 -17.14
C LYS A 129 -2.56 8.11 -16.30
N LEU A 130 -2.14 7.62 -15.14
CA LEU A 130 -1.26 8.33 -14.22
C LEU A 130 0.17 7.78 -14.33
N ARG A 131 0.86 8.18 -15.40
CA ARG A 131 2.30 7.97 -15.55
C ARG A 131 2.98 9.33 -15.55
N VAL A 132 3.75 9.59 -14.50
CA VAL A 132 4.62 10.77 -14.39
C VAL A 132 6.04 10.27 -14.19
N SER A 133 7.02 10.86 -14.85
CA SER A 133 8.43 10.52 -14.63
C SER A 133 8.79 10.86 -13.18
N LEU A 134 9.03 9.83 -12.35
CA LEU A 134 9.47 9.94 -10.95
C LEU A 134 10.99 10.11 -10.86
#